data_AF-A0A7C6LSJ4-F1
#
_entry.id   AF-A0A7C6LSJ4-F1
#
_cell.length_a   1.000
_cell.length_b   1.000
_cell.length_c   1.000
_cell.angle_alpha   90.00
_cell.angle_beta   90.00
_cell.angle_gamma   90.00
#
_symmetry.space_group_name_H-M   'P 1'
#
loop_
_entity.id
_entity.type
_entity.pdbx_description
1 polymer ?
#
loop_
_entity_poly.entity_id
_entity_poly.type
_entity_poly.pdbx_seq_one_letter_code
_entity_poly.pdbx_strand_id
1 'polypeptide(L)'
;MSLGGGVKSAVAVLAAVMLLGGCSRQVEIADPLDPAVTAEIRRIKDLHLASTDPAWPAAECDIVIYRIDEDSTYGWEHCRVVGSETESAWSTPFAVRGEEIWHPQDGSEYASSLQERFPADLAEAVLERDLPTLP
;
A
#
# COMPACT_ATOMS: atom_id res chain seq x y z
N MET A 1 -21.47 71.02 -24.74
CA MET A 1 -22.33 69.96 -24.18
C MET A 1 -21.66 68.62 -24.45
N SER A 2 -21.66 67.79 -23.42
CA SER A 2 -20.91 66.55 -23.25
C SER A 2 -21.27 65.38 -24.17
N LEU A 3 -20.22 64.57 -24.42
CA LEU A 3 -20.10 63.10 -24.32
C LEU A 3 -20.90 62.16 -25.24
N GLY A 4 -20.14 61.22 -25.82
CA GLY A 4 -20.56 59.90 -26.25
C GLY A 4 -19.65 59.43 -27.39
N GLY A 5 -18.86 58.37 -27.34
CA GLY A 5 -18.76 57.24 -26.43
C GLY A 5 -18.30 56.05 -27.27
N GLY A 6 -17.43 55.19 -26.74
CA GLY A 6 -17.18 53.86 -27.29
C GLY A 6 -15.73 53.55 -27.65
N VAL A 7 -14.88 53.38 -26.64
CA VAL A 7 -13.65 52.59 -26.81
C VAL A 7 -14.01 51.14 -26.50
N LYS A 8 -14.15 50.31 -27.54
CA LYS A 8 -14.28 48.85 -27.39
C LYS A 8 -12.87 48.25 -27.34
N SER A 9 -12.24 48.27 -26.16
CA SER A 9 -11.04 47.46 -25.92
C SER A 9 -11.47 46.09 -25.41
N ALA A 10 -11.39 45.09 -26.29
CA ALA A 10 -11.56 43.69 -25.94
C ALA A 10 -10.39 43.24 -25.06
N VAL A 11 -10.69 42.87 -23.82
CA VAL A 11 -9.74 42.20 -22.92
C VAL A 11 -9.69 40.73 -23.34
N ALA A 12 -8.62 40.33 -24.03
CA ALA A 12 -8.33 38.93 -24.29
C ALA A 12 -7.67 38.33 -23.04
N VAL A 13 -8.46 37.59 -22.24
CA VAL A 13 -7.95 36.77 -21.14
C VAL A 13 -7.38 35.49 -21.74
N LEU A 14 -6.06 35.45 -21.93
CA LEU A 14 -5.31 34.22 -22.23
C LEU A 14 -5.26 33.39 -20.95
N ALA A 15 -6.22 32.47 -20.79
CA ALA A 15 -6.16 31.42 -19.78
C ALA A 15 -5.17 30.35 -20.26
N ALA A 16 -3.92 30.44 -19.82
CA ALA A 16 -2.95 29.36 -19.96
C ALA A 16 -3.32 28.26 -18.95
N VAL A 17 -4.09 27.28 -19.40
CA VAL A 17 -4.33 26.04 -18.65
C VAL A 17 -3.04 25.23 -18.71
N MET A 18 -2.19 25.38 -17.69
CA MET A 18 -1.07 24.48 -17.47
C MET A 18 -1.64 23.11 -17.13
N LEU A 19 -1.66 22.21 -18.12
CA LEU A 19 -1.82 20.78 -17.91
C LEU A 19 -0.61 20.29 -17.12
N LEU A 20 -0.65 20.42 -15.79
CA LEU A 20 0.15 19.58 -14.90
C LEU A 20 -0.39 18.16 -15.07
N GLY A 21 0.06 17.48 -16.11
CA GLY A 21 -0.04 16.05 -16.26
C GLY A 21 0.78 15.39 -15.17
N GLY A 22 0.25 15.40 -13.95
CA GLY A 22 0.65 14.44 -12.94
C GLY A 22 0.39 13.08 -13.54
N CYS A 23 1.47 12.38 -13.91
CA CYS A 23 1.42 10.94 -14.03
C CYS A 23 1.12 10.43 -12.62
N SER A 24 -0.16 10.42 -12.24
CA SER A 24 -0.62 9.70 -11.06
C SER A 24 -0.22 8.26 -11.32
N ARG A 25 0.91 7.86 -10.75
CA ARG A 25 1.33 6.46 -10.72
C ARG A 25 0.39 5.79 -9.74
N GLN A 26 -0.79 5.44 -10.24
CA GLN A 26 -1.72 4.67 -9.47
C GLN A 26 -1.09 3.27 -9.33
N VAL A 27 -0.82 2.86 -8.10
CA VAL A 27 -0.37 1.51 -7.82
C VAL A 27 -1.48 0.56 -8.24
N GLU A 28 -1.18 -0.33 -9.19
CA GLU A 28 -2.09 -1.41 -9.56
C GLU A 28 -2.02 -2.50 -8.50
N ILE A 29 -3.14 -2.72 -7.82
CA ILE A 29 -3.27 -3.74 -6.77
C ILE A 29 -3.64 -5.06 -7.43
N ALA A 30 -3.02 -6.14 -6.96
CA ALA A 30 -3.29 -7.48 -7.46
C ALA A 30 -4.79 -7.84 -7.35
N ASP A 31 -5.36 -8.43 -8.41
CA ASP A 31 -6.76 -8.84 -8.44
C ASP A 31 -6.99 -10.02 -7.47
N PRO A 32 -7.82 -9.87 -6.42
CA PRO A 32 -8.09 -10.96 -5.47
C PRO A 32 -8.81 -12.16 -6.11
N LEU A 33 -9.36 -12.02 -7.32
CA LEU A 33 -9.97 -13.11 -8.08
C LEU A 33 -8.97 -13.88 -8.94
N ASP A 34 -7.74 -13.40 -9.08
CA ASP A 34 -6.68 -14.11 -9.79
C ASP A 34 -6.30 -15.41 -9.02
N PRO A 35 -6.31 -16.59 -9.67
CA PRO A 35 -5.90 -17.84 -9.05
C PRO A 35 -4.48 -17.81 -8.47
N ALA A 36 -3.54 -17.10 -9.09
CA ALA A 36 -2.17 -16.94 -8.60
C ALA A 36 -2.14 -16.14 -7.29
N VAL A 37 -2.89 -15.04 -7.23
CA VAL A 37 -3.04 -14.22 -6.01
C VAL A 37 -3.70 -15.03 -4.90
N THR A 38 -4.74 -15.80 -5.23
CA THR A 38 -5.42 -16.68 -4.26
C THR A 38 -4.50 -17.78 -3.73
N ALA A 39 -3.68 -18.38 -4.60
CA ALA A 39 -2.70 -19.40 -4.20
C ALA A 39 -1.63 -18.81 -3.28
N GLU A 40 -1.18 -17.59 -3.60
CA GLU A 40 -0.17 -16.88 -2.82
C GLU A 40 -0.70 -16.46 -1.45
N ILE A 41 -1.92 -15.92 -1.36
CA ILE A 41 -2.58 -15.63 -0.08
C ILE A 41 -2.63 -16.88 0.80
N ARG A 42 -3.00 -18.04 0.23
CA ARG A 42 -3.02 -19.30 0.98
C ARG A 42 -1.63 -19.67 1.50
N ARG A 43 -0.62 -19.59 0.65
CA ARG A 43 0.76 -19.88 1.02
C ARG A 43 1.24 -19.00 2.18
N ILE A 44 0.95 -17.70 2.15
CA ILE A 44 1.37 -16.77 3.21
C ILE A 44 0.60 -17.06 4.52
N LYS A 45 -0.70 -17.38 4.45
CA LYS A 45 -1.46 -17.83 5.64
C LYS A 45 -0.85 -19.09 6.25
N ASP A 46 -0.43 -20.05 5.43
CA ASP A 46 0.23 -21.27 5.91
C ASP A 46 1.58 -20.96 6.59
N LEU A 47 2.35 -20.00 6.06
CA LEU A 47 3.59 -19.52 6.70
C LEU A 47 3.32 -18.88 8.08
N HIS A 48 2.29 -18.03 8.20
CA HIS A 48 1.92 -17.47 9.50
C HIS A 48 1.50 -18.54 10.50
N LEU A 49 0.69 -19.52 10.09
CA LEU A 49 0.26 -20.62 10.96
C LEU A 49 1.44 -21.51 11.40
N ALA A 50 2.47 -21.64 10.55
CA ALA A 50 3.67 -22.42 10.84
C ALA A 50 4.75 -21.64 11.61
N SER A 51 4.55 -20.34 11.86
CA SER A 51 5.58 -19.51 12.49
C SER A 51 5.93 -20.00 13.90
N THR A 52 7.23 -20.11 14.16
CA THR A 52 7.81 -20.37 15.48
C THR A 52 8.56 -19.16 16.03
N ASP A 53 8.48 -18.01 15.36
CA ASP A 53 9.11 -16.78 15.81
C ASP A 53 8.34 -16.23 17.03
N PRO A 54 8.97 -16.04 18.20
CA PRO A 54 8.30 -15.46 19.36
C PRO A 54 7.86 -14.00 19.15
N ALA A 55 8.50 -13.25 18.24
CA ALA A 55 8.09 -11.88 17.89
C ALA A 55 6.87 -11.88 16.95
N TRP A 56 6.76 -12.90 16.10
CA TRP A 56 5.68 -13.07 15.13
C TRP A 56 5.08 -14.47 15.27
N PRO A 57 4.35 -14.73 16.37
CA PRO A 57 3.86 -16.08 16.68
C PRO A 57 2.83 -16.56 15.66
N ALA A 58 2.53 -17.85 15.72
CA ALA A 58 1.51 -18.46 14.87
C ALA A 58 0.18 -17.69 14.93
N ALA A 59 -0.35 -17.32 13.75
CA ALA A 59 -1.53 -16.49 13.65
C ALA A 59 -2.43 -16.83 12.46
N GLU A 60 -3.71 -16.54 12.62
CA GLU A 60 -4.69 -16.52 11.54
C GLU A 60 -4.76 -15.11 10.97
N CYS A 61 -4.49 -14.97 9.68
CA CYS A 61 -4.41 -13.67 9.01
C CYS A 61 -5.44 -13.51 7.89
N ASP A 62 -6.00 -12.31 7.79
CA ASP A 62 -6.59 -11.76 6.58
C ASP A 62 -5.51 -11.01 5.82
N ILE A 63 -5.47 -11.16 4.49
CA ILE A 63 -4.36 -10.69 3.65
C ILE A 63 -4.90 -9.99 2.41
N VAL A 64 -4.31 -8.83 2.10
CA VAL A 64 -4.43 -8.14 0.82
C VAL A 64 -3.06 -8.12 0.17
N ILE A 65 -2.96 -8.67 -1.04
CA ILE A 65 -1.73 -8.57 -1.84
C ILE A 65 -1.78 -7.28 -2.67
N TYR A 66 -0.74 -6.47 -2.55
CA TYR A 66 -0.55 -5.29 -3.36
C TYR A 66 0.14 -5.63 -4.67
N ARG A 67 1.23 -6.41 -4.61
CA ARG A 67 2.03 -6.77 -5.78
C ARG A 67 2.70 -8.13 -5.56
N ILE A 68 2.81 -8.89 -6.66
CA ILE A 68 3.64 -10.08 -6.75
C ILE A 68 4.68 -9.81 -7.84
N ASP A 69 5.95 -9.79 -7.44
CA ASP A 69 7.11 -9.76 -8.34
C ASP A 69 7.72 -11.17 -8.44
N GLU A 70 8.78 -11.35 -9.24
CA GLU A 70 9.37 -12.68 -9.51
C GLU A 70 9.73 -13.46 -8.22
N ASP A 71 10.34 -12.79 -7.24
CA ASP A 71 10.85 -13.40 -6.00
C ASP A 71 10.26 -12.79 -4.72
N SER A 72 9.31 -11.86 -4.84
CA SER A 72 8.78 -11.12 -3.70
C SER A 72 7.28 -10.89 -3.81
N THR A 73 6.57 -11.02 -2.70
CA THR A 73 5.17 -10.62 -2.57
C THR A 73 5.07 -9.50 -1.53
N TYR A 74 4.29 -8.47 -1.84
CA TYR A 74 4.08 -7.31 -0.98
C TYR A 74 2.60 -7.16 -0.69
N GLY A 75 2.26 -6.88 0.55
CA GLY A 75 0.87 -6.76 0.95
C GLY A 75 0.66 -6.14 2.31
N TRP A 76 -0.56 -6.30 2.79
CA TRP A 76 -1.00 -5.92 4.12
C TRP A 76 -1.76 -7.07 4.75
N GLU A 77 -1.53 -7.26 6.04
CA GLU A 77 -2.16 -8.32 6.82
C GLU A 77 -2.86 -7.75 8.04
N HIS A 78 -3.91 -8.45 8.47
CA HIS A 78 -4.50 -8.31 9.79
C HIS A 78 -4.51 -9.71 10.41
N CYS A 79 -3.78 -9.91 11.49
CA CYS A 79 -3.51 -11.22 12.07
C CYS A 79 -3.98 -11.30 13.52
N ARG A 80 -4.45 -12.47 13.92
CA ARG A 80 -4.81 -12.82 15.31
C ARG A 80 -4.00 -14.02 15.78
N VAL A 81 -3.35 -13.90 16.93
CA VAL A 81 -2.52 -14.97 17.51
C VAL A 81 -3.37 -16.20 17.82
N VAL A 82 -2.95 -17.37 17.33
CA VAL A 82 -3.61 -18.65 17.63
C VAL A 82 -3.21 -19.13 19.03
N GLY A 83 -4.19 -19.60 19.80
CA GLY A 83 -3.95 -20.22 21.11
C GLY A 83 -3.61 -19.24 22.23
N SER A 84 -3.71 -17.93 21.98
CA SER A 84 -3.62 -16.91 23.03
C SER A 84 -4.98 -16.76 23.74
N GLU A 85 -4.98 -16.76 25.07
CA GLU A 85 -6.18 -16.44 25.87
C GLU A 85 -6.51 -14.93 25.83
N THR A 86 -5.57 -14.10 25.37
CA THR A 86 -5.77 -12.67 25.15
C THR A 86 -5.93 -12.42 23.65
N GLU A 87 -6.88 -11.57 23.24
CA GLU A 87 -7.02 -11.11 21.86
C GLU A 87 -5.81 -10.23 21.47
N SER A 88 -4.70 -10.87 21.11
CA SER A 88 -3.53 -10.23 20.52
C SER A 88 -3.70 -10.25 19.02
N ALA A 89 -3.74 -9.05 18.43
CA ALA A 89 -3.86 -8.86 17.00
C ALA A 89 -2.88 -7.77 16.52
N TRP A 90 -2.45 -7.88 15.27
CA TRP A 90 -1.65 -6.86 14.62
C TRP A 90 -2.13 -6.63 13.19
N SER A 91 -1.85 -5.43 12.68
CA SER A 91 -2.19 -5.03 11.32
C SER A 91 -1.04 -4.19 10.78
N THR A 92 -0.37 -4.69 9.74
CA THR A 92 0.92 -4.15 9.29
C THR A 92 1.16 -4.50 7.82
N PRO A 93 1.95 -3.73 7.07
CA PRO A 93 2.42 -4.18 5.77
C PRO A 93 3.45 -5.31 5.93
N PHE A 94 3.55 -6.17 4.93
CA PHE A 94 4.53 -7.26 4.91
C PHE A 94 5.18 -7.41 3.53
N ALA A 95 6.37 -8.00 3.53
CA ALA A 95 6.99 -8.53 2.33
C ALA A 95 7.36 -10.00 2.54
N VAL A 96 7.13 -10.86 1.54
CA VAL A 96 7.53 -12.27 1.57
C VAL A 96 8.58 -12.52 0.49
N ARG A 97 9.65 -13.22 0.84
CA ARG A 97 10.64 -13.75 -0.11
C ARG A 97 10.94 -15.20 0.24
N GLY A 98 10.56 -16.13 -0.62
CA GLY A 98 10.60 -17.55 -0.29
C GLY A 98 9.69 -17.86 0.91
N GLU A 99 10.27 -18.41 1.99
CA GLU A 99 9.56 -18.75 3.23
C GLU A 99 9.69 -17.67 4.33
N GLU A 100 10.44 -16.60 4.08
CA GLU A 100 10.63 -15.52 5.04
C GLU A 100 9.52 -14.47 4.87
N ILE A 101 8.77 -14.24 5.95
CA ILE A 101 7.88 -13.08 6.08
C ILE A 101 8.65 -11.99 6.81
N TRP A 102 8.67 -10.80 6.23
CA TRP A 102 9.28 -9.61 6.79
C TRP A 102 8.21 -8.56 7.12
N HIS A 103 8.40 -7.89 8.24
CA HIS A 103 7.57 -6.79 8.74
C HIS A 103 8.43 -5.56 8.98
N PRO A 104 7.88 -4.34 8.82
CA PRO A 104 8.61 -3.12 9.15
C PRO A 104 8.86 -3.02 10.65
N GLN A 105 9.90 -2.28 11.02
CA GLN A 105 10.10 -1.87 12.41
C GLN A 105 9.04 -0.85 12.82
N ASP A 106 8.80 -0.73 14.13
CA ASP A 106 7.86 0.26 14.67
C ASP A 106 8.50 1.63 14.91
N GLY A 107 7.66 2.63 15.16
CA GLY A 107 8.08 3.95 15.64
C GLY A 107 8.82 4.78 14.58
N SER A 108 9.95 5.39 14.97
CA SER A 108 10.73 6.27 14.08
C SER A 108 11.34 5.53 12.89
N GLU A 109 11.52 4.22 13.00
CA GLU A 109 12.17 3.38 11.99
C GLU A 109 11.18 2.78 10.98
N TYR A 110 9.88 3.03 11.13
CA TYR A 110 8.86 2.46 10.25
C TYR A 110 9.04 2.87 8.79
N ALA A 111 9.25 4.17 8.55
CA ALA A 111 9.37 4.70 7.20
C ALA A 111 10.66 4.24 6.50
N SER A 112 11.80 4.25 7.22
CA SER A 112 13.07 3.76 6.69
C SER A 112 13.01 2.27 6.37
N SER A 113 12.44 1.47 7.28
CA SER A 113 12.28 0.02 7.09
C SER A 113 11.47 -0.32 5.84
N LEU A 114 10.35 0.38 5.60
CA LEU A 114 9.57 0.20 4.37
C LEU A 114 10.39 0.52 3.12
N GLN A 115 11.08 1.65 3.11
CA GLN A 115 11.87 2.10 1.96
C GLN A 115 13.05 1.16 1.63
N GLU A 116 13.56 0.42 2.62
CA GLU A 116 14.63 -0.56 2.41
C GLU A 116 14.15 -1.84 1.71
N ARG A 117 12.90 -2.27 1.97
CA ARG A 117 12.43 -3.60 1.53
C ARG A 117 11.36 -3.56 0.44
N PHE A 118 10.55 -2.51 0.40
CA PHE A 118 9.49 -2.34 -0.60
C PHE A 118 10.01 -1.62 -1.84
N PRO A 119 9.42 -1.89 -3.02
CA PRO A 119 9.52 -1.01 -4.17
C PRO A 119 9.15 0.42 -3.77
N ALA A 120 9.87 1.42 -4.28
CA ALA A 120 9.72 2.81 -3.85
C ALA A 120 8.28 3.34 -3.97
N ASP A 121 7.57 2.95 -5.03
CA ASP A 121 6.18 3.33 -5.26
C ASP A 121 5.21 2.68 -4.26
N LEU A 122 5.45 1.43 -3.87
CA LEU A 122 4.66 0.77 -2.83
C LEU A 122 4.98 1.33 -1.44
N ALA A 123 6.24 1.60 -1.13
CA ALA A 123 6.63 2.20 0.14
C ALA A 123 5.96 3.57 0.33
N GLU A 124 5.98 4.41 -0.70
CA GLU A 124 5.31 5.71 -0.73
C GLU A 124 3.79 5.55 -0.54
N ALA A 125 3.15 4.67 -1.31
CA ALA A 125 1.70 4.46 -1.21
C ALA A 125 1.25 3.90 0.15
N VAL A 126 2.06 3.05 0.80
CA VAL A 126 1.81 2.59 2.17
C VAL A 126 1.93 3.76 3.17
N LEU A 127 2.96 4.59 3.04
CA LEU A 127 3.20 5.73 3.94
C LEU A 127 2.12 6.82 3.80
N GLU A 128 1.63 7.03 2.58
CA GLU A 128 0.55 7.98 2.28
C GLU A 128 -0.85 7.41 2.61
N ARG A 129 -0.93 6.11 2.90
CA ARG A 129 -2.17 5.35 3.17
C ARG A 129 -3.11 5.33 1.96
N ASP A 130 -2.53 5.29 0.77
CA ASP A 130 -3.24 5.24 -0.50
C ASP A 130 -3.57 3.81 -0.96
N LEU A 131 -3.17 2.81 -0.15
CA LEU A 131 -3.48 1.40 -0.35
C LEU A 131 -4.55 0.93 0.64
N PRO A 132 -5.42 -0.02 0.21
CA PRO A 132 -6.44 -0.59 1.06
C PRO A 132 -5.80 -1.37 2.21
N THR A 133 -6.01 -0.88 3.43
CA THR A 133 -5.68 -1.61 4.66
C THR A 133 -6.88 -2.42 5.12
N LEU A 134 -6.63 -3.56 5.74
CA LEU A 134 -7.69 -4.31 6.43
C LEU A 134 -8.09 -3.56 7.72
N PRO A 135 -9.39 -3.55 8.06
CA PRO A 135 -9.89 -2.87 9.26
C PRO A 135 -9.36 -3.47 10.56
#